data_AF-A0A1F7QSN9-F1
#
_entry.id   AF-A0A1F7QSN9-F1
#
_cell.length_a   1.000
_cell.length_b   1.000
_cell.length_c   1.000
_cell.angle_alpha   90.00
_cell.angle_beta   90.00
_cell.angle_gamma   90.00
#
_symmetry.space_group_name_H-M   'P 1'
#
loop_
_entity.id
_entity.type
_entity.pdbx_description
1 polymer ?
#
loop_
_entity_poly.entity_id
_entity_poly.type
_entity_poly.pdbx_seq_one_letter_code
_entity_poly.pdbx_strand_id
1 'polypeptide(L)'
;MDDTTSSSLTVGDGSVGVIGNGNDIDLEFHPFQMSILHQVCKAIMESDISVTPEDDYSLKTNSNWMKKFEYNKVVAYIDIFDDEAPDIDQLEEVMEGFPNRVLMINKIKHIYRMVAKESPESEFDGDFVLETVFKDLCKVIDESGLPADDQTPLEQMERYIKLVMFYAFTKCQLLKPVDN
;
A
#
# COMPACT_ATOMS: atom_id res chain seq x y z
N MET A 1 -4.17 -50.68 -9.82
CA MET A 1 -2.71 -50.89 -9.76
C MET A 1 -2.11 -49.60 -10.25
N ASP A 2 -1.68 -48.79 -9.27
CA ASP A 2 -0.95 -47.55 -9.44
C ASP A 2 0.31 -47.74 -10.30
N ASP A 3 0.58 -46.76 -11.17
CA ASP A 3 1.94 -46.48 -11.62
C ASP A 3 2.17 -44.97 -11.47
N THR A 4 2.79 -44.62 -10.35
CA THR A 4 3.17 -43.26 -9.97
C THR A 4 4.48 -42.91 -10.69
N THR A 5 4.45 -42.00 -11.67
CA THR A 5 5.67 -41.39 -12.21
C THR A 5 6.26 -40.43 -11.17
N SER A 6 7.35 -40.87 -10.55
CA SER A 6 8.16 -40.07 -9.63
C SER A 6 8.93 -39.00 -10.42
N SER A 7 8.63 -37.73 -10.17
CA SER A 7 9.43 -36.60 -10.63
C SER A 7 10.20 -36.04 -9.45
N SER A 8 11.48 -36.38 -9.35
CA SER A 8 12.42 -35.79 -8.39
C SER A 8 12.74 -34.37 -8.86
N LEU A 9 12.49 -33.37 -8.01
CA LEU A 9 12.95 -32.01 -8.21
C LEU A 9 13.84 -31.60 -7.04
N THR A 10 15.09 -31.34 -7.38
CA THR A 10 16.14 -30.76 -6.56
C THR A 10 15.78 -29.31 -6.22
N VAL A 11 15.70 -29.01 -4.92
CA VAL A 11 15.52 -27.64 -4.40
C VAL A 11 16.87 -26.93 -4.49
N GLY A 12 16.96 -25.99 -5.44
CA GLY A 12 18.04 -25.01 -5.57
C GLY A 12 17.44 -23.61 -5.51
N ASP A 13 17.82 -22.90 -4.45
CA ASP A 13 17.71 -21.47 -4.14
C ASP A 13 16.78 -20.56 -4.97
N GLY A 14 15.81 -19.93 -4.29
CA GLY A 14 15.34 -18.58 -4.61
C GLY A 14 14.32 -18.34 -5.72
N SER A 15 13.82 -19.34 -6.46
CA SER A 15 12.81 -19.11 -7.52
C SER A 15 11.39 -19.53 -7.12
N VAL A 16 10.50 -18.57 -6.90
CA VAL A 16 9.05 -18.82 -6.87
C VAL A 16 8.57 -19.01 -8.31
N GLY A 17 8.44 -20.26 -8.73
CA GLY A 17 7.79 -20.63 -9.98
C GLY A 17 6.27 -20.53 -9.82
N VAL A 18 5.65 -19.54 -10.47
CA VAL A 18 4.18 -19.44 -10.54
C VAL A 18 3.70 -20.15 -11.79
N ILE A 19 3.12 -21.35 -11.62
CA ILE A 19 2.34 -22.02 -12.67
C ILE A 19 1.01 -22.45 -12.03
N GLY A 20 -0.08 -21.79 -12.40
CA GLY A 20 -1.43 -22.15 -11.94
C GLY A 20 -2.44 -21.04 -12.18
N ASN A 21 -3.54 -21.35 -12.87
CA ASN A 21 -4.63 -20.43 -13.14
C ASN A 21 -5.56 -20.40 -11.90
N GLY A 22 -5.72 -19.24 -11.26
CA GLY A 22 -6.55 -19.08 -10.06
C GLY A 22 -5.79 -19.07 -8.73
N ASN A 23 -4.69 -18.31 -8.62
CA ASN A 23 -4.01 -18.09 -7.34
C ASN A 23 -4.89 -17.26 -6.40
N ASP A 24 -5.61 -17.94 -5.51
CA ASP A 24 -5.97 -17.38 -4.23
C ASP A 24 -4.69 -17.46 -3.37
N ILE A 25 -3.96 -16.35 -3.30
CA ILE A 25 -2.81 -16.25 -2.42
C ILE A 25 -3.42 -16.17 -1.02
N ASP A 26 -3.40 -17.30 -0.31
CA ASP A 26 -3.72 -17.35 1.09
C ASP A 26 -2.62 -16.60 1.86
N LEU A 27 -2.79 -15.28 1.96
CA LEU A 27 -2.02 -14.40 2.81
C LEU A 27 -2.50 -14.61 4.25
N GLU A 28 -2.37 -15.84 4.76
CA GLU A 28 -2.49 -16.08 6.20
C GLU A 28 -1.58 -15.07 6.90
N PHE A 29 -2.19 -14.27 7.78
CA PHE A 29 -1.59 -13.16 8.52
C PHE A 29 -0.28 -13.59 9.20
N HIS A 30 0.83 -13.52 8.46
CA HIS A 30 2.14 -13.85 8.99
C HIS A 30 2.67 -12.64 9.78
N PRO A 31 3.24 -12.85 10.98
CA PRO A 31 3.92 -11.81 11.76
C PRO A 31 4.98 -11.05 10.94
N PHE A 32 5.57 -11.73 9.97
CA PHE A 32 6.52 -11.17 9.02
C PHE A 32 5.95 -9.98 8.23
N GLN A 33 4.65 -9.97 7.91
CA GLN A 33 4.03 -8.92 7.10
C GLN A 33 3.73 -7.65 7.91
N MET A 34 3.36 -7.78 9.19
CA MET A 34 3.15 -6.63 10.07
C MET A 34 4.44 -5.82 10.23
N SER A 35 5.59 -6.51 10.19
CA SER A 35 6.90 -5.86 10.27
C SER A 35 7.24 -5.00 9.04
N ILE A 36 6.68 -5.27 7.86
CA ILE A 36 7.09 -4.60 6.61
C ILE A 36 6.56 -3.17 6.54
N LEU A 37 5.30 -2.94 6.89
CA LEU A 37 4.72 -1.58 6.87
C LEU A 37 5.42 -0.68 7.90
N HIS A 38 5.66 -1.21 9.11
CA HIS A 38 6.41 -0.51 10.13
C HIS A 38 7.86 -0.23 9.69
N GLN A 39 8.54 -1.18 9.03
CA GLN A 39 9.88 -0.97 8.46
C GLN A 39 9.89 0.14 7.40
N VAL A 40 8.86 0.26 6.57
CA VAL A 40 8.77 1.35 5.58
C VAL A 40 8.57 2.69 6.27
N CYS A 41 7.65 2.79 7.23
CA CYS A 41 7.44 4.03 7.97
C CYS A 41 8.72 4.46 8.72
N LYS A 42 9.47 3.48 9.25
CA LYS A 42 10.78 3.71 9.85
C LYS A 42 11.82 4.16 8.82
N ALA A 43 11.88 3.53 7.65
CA ALA A 43 12.79 3.93 6.58
C ALA A 43 12.51 5.37 6.10
N ILE A 44 11.23 5.74 5.97
CA ILE A 44 10.81 7.11 5.64
C ILE A 44 11.32 8.11 6.69
N MET A 45 11.13 7.78 7.97
CA MET A 45 11.59 8.60 9.09
C MET A 45 13.11 8.77 9.12
N GLU A 46 13.86 7.68 8.92
CA GLU A 46 15.32 7.70 8.90
C GLU A 46 15.89 8.43 7.67
N SER A 47 15.13 8.49 6.59
CA SER A 47 15.52 9.17 5.35
C SER A 47 15.35 10.67 5.41
N ASP A 48 14.78 11.20 6.51
CA ASP A 48 14.50 12.63 6.72
C ASP A 48 13.84 13.23 5.46
N ILE A 49 12.74 12.61 5.01
CA ILE A 49 11.92 13.14 3.92
C ILE A 49 11.47 14.54 4.36
N SER A 50 12.24 15.51 3.91
CA SER A 50 12.19 16.89 4.33
C SER A 50 11.01 17.48 3.60
N VAL A 51 10.04 17.97 4.36
CA VAL A 51 9.00 18.88 3.89
C VAL A 51 9.72 20.04 3.20
N THR A 52 9.83 20.01 1.88
CA THR A 52 10.32 21.16 1.13
C THR A 52 9.12 22.09 1.00
N PRO A 53 9.11 23.27 1.65
CA PRO A 53 8.00 24.21 1.55
C PRO A 53 7.95 24.90 0.17
N GLU A 54 8.63 24.37 -0.85
CA GLU A 54 8.92 25.04 -2.12
C GLU A 54 8.43 24.30 -3.37
N ASP A 55 7.86 23.10 -3.24
CA ASP A 55 7.32 22.41 -4.41
C ASP A 55 5.82 22.69 -4.56
N ASP A 56 5.49 23.53 -5.55
CA ASP A 56 4.13 23.78 -6.06
C ASP A 56 3.51 22.51 -6.72
N TYR A 57 4.07 21.32 -6.45
CA TYR A 57 3.58 20.07 -7.02
C TYR A 57 2.27 19.68 -6.37
N SER A 58 1.18 20.03 -7.05
CA SER A 58 -0.17 19.59 -6.71
C SER A 58 -0.57 18.40 -7.57
N LEU A 59 -1.08 17.35 -6.92
CA LEU A 59 -1.62 16.18 -7.61
C LEU A 59 -2.85 16.54 -8.46
N LYS A 60 -3.52 17.65 -8.16
CA LYS A 60 -4.72 18.12 -8.87
C LYS A 60 -4.42 18.51 -10.32
N THR A 61 -3.15 18.74 -10.65
CA THR A 61 -2.70 18.96 -12.03
C THR A 61 -2.68 17.67 -12.86
N ASN A 62 -2.68 16.50 -12.24
CA ASN A 62 -2.68 15.21 -12.92
C ASN A 62 -4.11 14.77 -13.30
N SER A 63 -4.48 15.02 -14.55
CA SER A 63 -5.83 14.70 -15.05
C SER A 63 -6.20 13.22 -14.95
N ASN A 64 -5.23 12.30 -15.01
CA ASN A 64 -5.51 10.87 -14.91
C ASN A 64 -5.86 10.47 -13.48
N TRP A 65 -5.16 11.04 -12.50
CA TRP A 65 -5.47 10.83 -11.08
C TRP A 65 -6.82 11.44 -10.71
N MET A 66 -7.11 12.66 -11.18
CA MET A 66 -8.40 13.31 -10.93
C MET A 66 -9.58 12.52 -11.50
N LYS A 67 -9.48 12.01 -12.73
CA LYS A 67 -10.51 11.11 -13.30
C LYS A 67 -10.70 9.84 -12.47
N LYS A 68 -9.60 9.30 -11.93
CA LYS A 68 -9.65 8.11 -11.09
C LYS A 68 -10.33 8.40 -9.75
N PHE A 69 -10.06 9.54 -9.12
CA PHE A 69 -10.78 9.96 -7.92
C PHE A 69 -12.26 10.17 -8.19
N GLU A 70 -12.62 10.86 -9.27
CA GLU A 70 -14.01 11.08 -9.66
C GLU A 70 -14.75 9.76 -9.91
N TYR A 71 -14.17 8.84 -10.68
CA TYR A 71 -14.75 7.52 -10.94
C TYR A 71 -15.00 6.73 -9.65
N ASN A 72 -14.10 6.85 -8.68
CA ASN A 72 -14.22 6.19 -7.39
C ASN A 72 -15.00 7.02 -6.33
N LYS A 73 -15.57 8.17 -6.71
CA LYS A 73 -16.30 9.08 -5.80
C LYS A 73 -15.47 9.51 -4.57
N VAL A 74 -14.20 9.84 -4.79
CA VAL A 74 -13.30 10.35 -3.75
C VAL A 74 -13.34 11.87 -3.76
N VAL A 75 -13.49 12.49 -2.59
CA VAL A 75 -13.49 13.95 -2.39
C VAL A 75 -12.48 14.35 -1.32
N ALA A 76 -12.59 13.81 -0.10
CA ALA A 76 -11.75 14.21 1.03
C ALA A 76 -10.29 13.76 0.86
N TYR A 77 -10.08 12.54 0.39
CA TYR A 77 -8.72 12.01 0.17
C TYR A 77 -7.99 12.68 -1.00
N ILE A 78 -8.65 13.51 -1.81
CA ILE A 78 -7.97 14.35 -2.80
C ILE A 78 -7.08 15.36 -2.08
N ASP A 79 -7.62 16.09 -1.10
CA ASP A 79 -6.87 17.10 -0.37
C ASP A 79 -5.80 16.45 0.52
N ILE A 80 -6.13 15.33 1.18
CA ILE A 80 -5.17 14.58 1.99
C ILE A 80 -3.96 14.13 1.17
N PHE A 81 -4.18 13.59 -0.03
CA PHE A 81 -3.06 13.19 -0.88
C PHE A 81 -2.35 14.36 -1.54
N ASP A 82 -3.05 15.47 -1.79
CA ASP A 82 -2.45 16.70 -2.35
C ASP A 82 -1.45 17.30 -1.36
N ASP A 83 -1.76 17.26 -0.06
CA ASP A 83 -0.86 17.67 1.02
C ASP A 83 0.43 16.83 1.08
N GLU A 84 0.33 15.53 0.75
CA GLU A 84 1.49 14.61 0.70
C GLU A 84 2.17 14.56 -0.68
N ALA A 85 1.63 15.25 -1.68
CA ALA A 85 2.11 15.16 -3.05
C ALA A 85 3.56 15.60 -3.26
N PRO A 86 4.05 16.68 -2.61
CA PRO A 86 5.45 17.11 -2.73
C PRO A 86 6.46 16.04 -2.31
N ASP A 87 6.09 15.16 -1.38
CA ASP A 87 7.01 14.16 -0.81
C ASP A 87 7.06 12.85 -1.61
N ILE A 88 6.26 12.72 -2.68
CA ILE A 88 6.10 11.45 -3.39
C ILE A 88 7.37 11.01 -4.11
N ASP A 89 8.14 11.95 -4.66
CA ASP A 89 9.39 11.68 -5.38
C ASP A 89 10.48 11.21 -4.41
N GLN A 90 10.60 11.87 -3.25
CA GLN A 90 11.49 11.45 -2.18
C GLN A 90 11.10 10.05 -1.64
N LEU A 91 9.80 9.79 -1.48
CA LEU A 91 9.34 8.45 -1.12
C LEU A 91 9.73 7.43 -2.18
N GLU A 92 9.62 7.74 -3.47
CA GLU A 92 10.02 6.82 -4.54
C GLU A 92 11.50 6.43 -4.43
N GLU A 93 12.40 7.37 -4.13
CA GLU A 93 13.82 7.09 -3.87
C GLU A 93 14.03 6.15 -2.67
N VAL A 94 13.34 6.40 -1.55
CA VAL A 94 13.39 5.51 -0.37
C VAL A 94 12.89 4.11 -0.73
N MET A 95 11.81 4.03 -1.52
CA MET A 95 11.19 2.77 -1.90
C MET A 95 12.05 1.98 -2.90
N GLU A 96 12.84 2.62 -3.77
CA GLU A 96 13.77 1.93 -4.68
C GLU A 96 14.79 1.08 -3.92
N GLY A 97 15.30 1.61 -2.81
CA GLY A 97 16.23 0.93 -1.90
C GLY A 97 15.58 -0.13 -1.01
N PHE A 98 14.25 -0.18 -0.93
CA PHE A 98 13.53 -1.06 -0.01
C PHE A 98 13.24 -2.45 -0.63
N PRO A 99 13.87 -3.54 -0.12
CA PRO A 99 13.79 -4.88 -0.74
C PRO A 99 12.36 -5.44 -0.82
N ASN A 100 11.51 -5.06 0.14
CA ASN A 100 10.17 -5.62 0.30
C ASN A 100 9.07 -4.69 -0.24
N ARG A 101 9.39 -3.72 -1.10
CA ARG A 101 8.41 -2.73 -1.60
C ARG A 101 7.19 -3.37 -2.27
N VAL A 102 7.42 -4.45 -3.03
CA VAL A 102 6.36 -5.17 -3.75
C VAL A 102 5.41 -5.85 -2.77
N LEU A 103 5.95 -6.42 -1.68
CA LEU A 103 5.15 -7.06 -0.65
C LEU A 103 4.30 -6.04 0.11
N MET A 104 4.86 -4.87 0.46
CA MET A 104 4.11 -3.78 1.08
C MET A 104 2.94 -3.33 0.19
N ILE A 105 3.21 -3.06 -1.09
CA ILE A 105 2.20 -2.62 -2.05
C ILE A 105 1.11 -3.68 -2.22
N ASN A 106 1.48 -4.95 -2.31
CA ASN A 106 0.51 -6.04 -2.38
C ASN A 106 -0.35 -6.14 -1.11
N LYS A 107 0.21 -5.84 0.07
CA LYS A 107 -0.56 -5.83 1.33
C LYS A 107 -1.58 -4.71 1.34
N ILE A 108 -1.18 -3.48 0.99
CA ILE A 108 -2.10 -2.34 0.88
C ILE A 108 -3.22 -2.65 -0.11
N LYS A 109 -2.86 -3.18 -1.29
CA LYS A 109 -3.82 -3.62 -2.30
C LYS A 109 -4.78 -4.69 -1.78
N HIS A 110 -4.28 -5.65 -1.01
CA HIS A 110 -5.09 -6.72 -0.43
C HIS A 110 -6.11 -6.15 0.57
N ILE A 111 -5.67 -5.30 1.50
CA ILE A 111 -6.57 -4.62 2.46
C ILE A 111 -7.63 -3.83 1.71
N TYR A 112 -7.23 -3.02 0.73
CA TYR A 112 -8.17 -2.30 -0.14
C TYR A 112 -9.21 -3.22 -0.81
N ARG A 113 -8.78 -4.35 -1.37
CA ARG A 113 -9.70 -5.30 -2.01
C ARG A 113 -10.66 -5.94 -1.01
N MET A 114 -10.23 -6.19 0.21
CA MET A 114 -11.11 -6.73 1.26
C MET A 114 -12.19 -5.70 1.61
N VAL A 115 -11.80 -4.46 1.92
CA VAL A 115 -12.73 -3.37 2.23
C VAL A 115 -13.67 -3.08 1.05
N ALA A 116 -13.14 -2.97 -0.17
CA ALA A 116 -13.92 -2.65 -1.35
C ALA A 116 -14.92 -3.74 -1.74
N LYS A 117 -14.67 -5.01 -1.39
CA LYS A 117 -15.64 -6.11 -1.60
C LYS A 117 -16.83 -6.02 -0.66
N GLU A 118 -16.66 -5.44 0.52
CA GLU A 118 -17.72 -5.27 1.50
C GLU A 118 -18.63 -4.08 1.19
N SER A 119 -18.18 -3.17 0.31
CA SER A 119 -18.98 -2.03 -0.19
C SER A 119 -19.74 -2.40 -1.48
N PRO A 120 -21.08 -2.42 -1.48
CA PRO A 120 -21.87 -2.63 -2.70
C PRO A 120 -21.56 -1.57 -3.76
N GLU A 121 -21.53 -1.93 -5.04
CA GLU A 121 -21.18 -0.97 -6.10
C GLU A 121 -22.09 0.27 -6.16
N SER A 122 -23.39 0.08 -5.87
CA SER A 122 -24.36 1.17 -5.84
C SER A 122 -24.09 2.21 -4.75
N GLU A 123 -23.44 1.78 -3.66
CA GLU A 123 -23.13 2.59 -2.48
C GLU A 123 -21.63 2.81 -2.30
N PHE A 124 -20.83 2.45 -3.32
CA PHE A 124 -19.39 2.62 -3.25
C PHE A 124 -19.06 4.09 -2.99
N ASP A 125 -18.28 4.32 -1.95
CA ASP A 125 -17.79 5.62 -1.49
C ASP A 125 -16.27 5.47 -1.32
N GLY A 126 -15.52 6.12 -2.20
CA GLY A 126 -14.07 6.01 -2.23
C GLY A 126 -13.41 6.59 -0.98
N ASP A 127 -13.99 7.65 -0.39
CA ASP A 127 -13.46 8.22 0.86
C ASP A 127 -13.66 7.25 2.01
N PHE A 128 -14.84 6.64 2.14
CA PHE A 128 -15.10 5.64 3.16
C PHE A 128 -14.15 4.43 3.04
N VAL A 129 -13.93 3.96 1.81
CA VAL A 129 -13.03 2.82 1.54
C VAL A 129 -11.59 3.19 1.88
N LEU A 130 -11.09 4.35 1.45
CA LEU A 130 -9.73 4.79 1.76
C LEU A 130 -9.53 5.02 3.26
N GLU A 131 -10.51 5.61 3.93
CA GLU A 131 -10.49 5.81 5.38
C GLU A 131 -10.45 4.50 6.16
N THR A 132 -11.19 3.49 5.69
CA THR A 132 -11.16 2.15 6.31
C THR A 132 -9.81 1.48 6.07
N VAL A 133 -9.25 1.59 4.86
CA VAL A 133 -7.89 1.10 4.56
C VAL A 133 -6.85 1.76 5.45
N PHE A 134 -6.93 3.09 5.63
CA PHE A 134 -6.05 3.84 6.52
C PHE A 134 -6.11 3.30 7.95
N LYS A 135 -7.32 3.15 8.51
CA LYS A 135 -7.52 2.60 9.87
C LYS A 135 -6.99 1.18 10.02
N ASP A 136 -7.21 0.32 9.04
CA ASP A 136 -6.69 -1.05 9.04
C ASP A 136 -5.16 -1.08 8.99
N LEU A 137 -4.54 -0.17 8.22
CA LEU A 137 -3.08 -0.03 8.19
C LEU A 137 -2.53 0.47 9.53
N CYS A 138 -3.15 1.46 10.17
CA CYS A 138 -2.79 1.90 11.52
C CYS A 138 -2.85 0.74 12.51
N LYS A 139 -3.95 -0.03 12.48
CA LYS A 139 -4.13 -1.20 13.34
C LYS A 139 -3.06 -2.27 13.10
N VAL A 140 -2.67 -2.52 11.85
CA VAL A 140 -1.56 -3.45 11.52
C VAL A 140 -0.24 -3.00 12.15
N ILE A 141 0.01 -1.69 12.23
CA ILE A 141 1.19 -1.15 12.90
C ILE A 141 1.08 -1.33 14.42
N ASP A 142 -0.05 -0.97 15.01
CA ASP A 142 -0.28 -1.10 16.45
C ASP A 142 -0.16 -2.56 16.93
N GLU A 143 -0.69 -3.50 16.15
CA GLU A 143 -0.67 -4.94 16.43
C GLU A 143 0.68 -5.59 16.14
N SER A 144 1.60 -4.90 15.45
CA SER A 144 2.93 -5.44 15.11
C SER A 144 3.78 -5.74 16.35
N GLY A 145 3.43 -5.17 17.51
CA GLY A 145 4.13 -5.36 18.78
C GLY A 145 5.58 -4.86 18.76
N LEU A 146 5.97 -4.19 17.67
CA LEU A 146 7.22 -3.45 17.61
C LEU A 146 7.03 -2.23 18.51
N PRO A 147 7.95 -1.97 19.45
CA PRO A 147 7.85 -0.77 20.26
C PRO A 147 7.81 0.42 19.29
N ALA A 148 6.74 1.20 19.37
CA ALA A 148 6.81 2.58 18.89
C ALA A 148 8.06 3.14 19.58
N ASP A 149 9.08 3.48 18.78
CA ASP A 149 10.19 4.21 19.33
C ASP A 149 9.58 5.44 20.01
N ASP A 150 9.88 5.69 21.28
CA ASP A 150 9.30 6.80 22.07
C ASP A 150 9.49 8.17 21.35
N GLN A 151 10.34 8.20 20.31
CA GLN A 151 10.63 9.34 19.46
C GLN A 151 9.69 9.55 18.27
N THR A 152 8.75 8.65 17.97
CA THR A 152 7.83 8.82 16.83
C THR A 152 6.44 9.20 17.30
N PRO A 153 6.02 10.48 17.13
CA PRO A 153 4.65 10.87 17.42
C PRO A 153 3.66 10.09 16.56
N LEU A 154 2.52 9.71 17.14
CA LEU A 154 1.43 9.03 16.42
C LEU A 154 1.03 9.79 15.14
N GLU A 155 0.93 11.11 15.22
CA GLU A 155 0.61 11.98 14.09
C GLU A 155 1.59 11.84 12.92
N GLN A 156 2.89 11.63 13.22
CA GLN A 156 3.92 11.42 12.20
C GLN A 156 3.75 10.06 11.52
N MET A 157 3.40 9.02 12.29
CA MET A 157 3.13 7.69 11.75
C MET A 157 1.91 7.70 10.84
N GLU A 158 0.82 8.36 11.26
CA GLU A 158 -0.38 8.53 10.44
C GLU A 158 -0.07 9.23 9.12
N ARG A 159 0.78 10.26 9.14
CA ARG A 159 1.26 10.92 7.92
C ARG A 159 1.99 9.94 7.00
N TYR A 160 2.93 9.16 7.52
CA TYR A 160 3.66 8.18 6.70
C TYR A 160 2.76 7.10 6.10
N ILE A 161 1.73 6.66 6.82
CA ILE A 161 0.73 5.73 6.27
C ILE A 161 -0.01 6.39 5.11
N LYS A 162 -0.43 7.66 5.23
CA LYS A 162 -1.11 8.41 4.15
C LYS A 162 -0.19 8.58 2.93
N LEU A 163 1.08 8.93 3.13
CA LEU A 163 2.07 9.04 2.06
C LEU A 163 2.30 7.70 1.35
N VAL A 164 2.40 6.60 2.11
CA VAL A 164 2.52 5.23 1.56
C VAL A 164 1.25 4.80 0.81
N MET A 165 0.07 5.16 1.30
CA MET A 165 -1.19 4.96 0.58
C MET A 165 -1.20 5.76 -0.73
N PHE A 166 -0.76 7.02 -0.71
CA PHE A 166 -0.68 7.83 -1.92
C PHE A 166 0.28 7.19 -2.94
N TYR A 167 1.43 6.69 -2.51
CA TYR A 167 2.34 5.91 -3.36
C TYR A 167 1.70 4.64 -3.92
N ALA A 168 0.94 3.89 -3.12
CA ALA A 168 0.20 2.74 -3.65
C ALA A 168 -0.86 3.14 -4.69
N PHE A 169 -1.47 4.32 -4.54
CA PHE A 169 -2.37 4.90 -5.53
C PHE A 169 -1.64 5.26 -6.84
N THR A 170 -0.47 5.91 -6.78
CA THR A 170 0.31 6.28 -7.98
C THR A 170 0.78 5.05 -8.76
N LYS A 171 1.07 3.93 -8.08
CA LYS A 171 1.40 2.63 -8.71
C LYS A 171 0.18 1.85 -9.22
N CYS A 172 -1.01 2.47 -9.26
CA CYS A 172 -2.27 1.87 -9.70
C CYS A 172 -2.72 0.66 -8.87
N GLN A 173 -2.40 0.63 -7.58
CA GLN A 173 -2.74 -0.49 -6.69
C GLN A 173 -3.86 -0.16 -5.68
N LEU A 174 -4.23 1.11 -5.56
CA LEU A 174 -5.43 1.56 -4.86
C LEU A 174 -6.46 2.14 -5.82
N LEU A 175 -7.75 2.01 -5.45
CA LEU A 175 -8.92 2.45 -6.20
C LEU A 175 -9.12 1.71 -7.54
N LYS A 176 -10.37 1.58 -7.99
CA LYS A 176 -10.70 0.91 -9.25
C LYS A 176 -10.08 1.69 -10.42
N PRO A 177 -9.54 1.02 -11.45
CA PRO A 177 -9.11 1.69 -12.67
C PRO A 177 -10.32 2.32 -13.37
N VAL A 178 -10.09 3.41 -14.11
CA VAL A 178 -11.10 3.94 -15.02
C VAL A 178 -11.13 3.01 -16.23
N ASP A 179 -12.20 2.24 -16.39
CA ASP A 179 -12.41 1.44 -17.60
C ASP A 179 -12.59 2.40 -18.80
N ASN A 180 -11.73 2.26 -19.81
CA ASN A 180 -11.87 2.96 -21.10
C ASN A 180 -12.83 2.20 -22.01
#